data_AF-A0A3A6JLZ3-F1
#
_entry.id   AF-A0A3A6JLZ3-F1
#
_cell.length_a   1.000
_cell.length_b   1.000
_cell.length_c   1.000
_cell.angle_alpha   90.00
_cell.angle_beta   90.00
_cell.angle_gamma   90.00
#
_symmetry.space_group_name_H-M   'P 1'
#
loop_
_entity.id
_entity.type
_entity.pdbx_description
1 polymer ?
#
loop_
_entity_poly.entity_id
_entity_poly.type
_entity_poly.pdbx_seq_one_letter_code
_entity_poly.pdbx_strand_id
1 'polypeptide(L)'
;MDLNDDGIMRQLYALYGALGEPTESNELVYHSGVRKIITQLEIYDQVWVARKVEESVQKENGGVIHSRKGIELAGEIINYLEENERAAECFPYDEVEELRDAFWL
;
A
#
# COMPACT_ATOMS: atom_id res chain seq x y z
N MET A 1 15.10 -8.96 -7.57
CA MET A 1 14.01 -8.17 -8.15
C MET A 1 14.06 -6.86 -7.38
N ASP A 2 14.47 -5.78 -8.05
CA ASP A 2 14.52 -4.47 -7.40
C ASP A 2 13.11 -4.03 -7.05
N LEU A 3 12.95 -3.49 -5.85
CA LEU A 3 11.66 -2.99 -5.37
C LEU A 3 11.36 -1.68 -6.13
N ASN A 4 10.32 -1.69 -6.95
CA ASN A 4 9.83 -0.51 -7.68
C ASN A 4 8.30 -0.45 -7.64
N ASP A 5 7.76 0.70 -7.99
CA ASP A 5 6.33 1.01 -8.11
C ASP A 5 5.58 -0.05 -8.94
N ASP A 6 6.02 -0.30 -10.17
CA ASP A 6 5.40 -1.28 -11.07
C ASP A 6 5.36 -2.69 -10.47
N GLY A 7 6.43 -3.09 -9.78
CA GLY A 7 6.59 -4.41 -9.19
C GLY A 7 5.69 -4.63 -7.97
N ILE A 8 5.48 -3.57 -7.18
CA ILE A 8 4.56 -3.58 -6.03
C ILE A 8 3.12 -3.64 -6.53
N MET A 9 2.74 -2.79 -7.49
CA MET A 9 1.38 -2.82 -8.07
C MET A 9 1.09 -4.15 -8.77
N ARG A 10 2.06 -4.71 -9.50
CA ARG A 10 1.90 -6.02 -10.13
C ARG A 10 1.67 -7.15 -9.12
N GLN A 11 2.26 -7.07 -7.92
CA GLN A 11 1.97 -8.04 -6.85
C GLN A 11 0.55 -7.88 -6.31
N LEU A 12 0.06 -6.64 -6.18
CA LEU A 12 -1.33 -6.37 -5.81
C LEU A 12 -2.29 -6.95 -6.84
N TYR A 13 -2.07 -6.68 -8.13
CA TYR A 13 -2.88 -7.25 -9.21
C TYR A 13 -2.83 -8.78 -9.25
N ALA A 14 -1.66 -9.38 -8.98
CA ALA A 14 -1.52 -10.83 -8.93
C ALA A 14 -2.25 -11.44 -7.72
N LEU A 15 -2.25 -10.77 -6.56
CA LEU A 15 -2.99 -11.19 -5.37
C LEU A 15 -4.49 -11.28 -5.68
N TYR A 16 -5.04 -10.21 -6.24
CA TYR A 16 -6.45 -10.16 -6.67
C TYR A 16 -6.75 -11.14 -7.79
N GLY A 17 -5.89 -11.27 -8.79
CA GLY A 17 -6.08 -12.22 -9.88
C GLY A 17 -6.05 -13.68 -9.42
N ALA A 18 -5.32 -13.99 -8.35
CA ALA A 18 -5.21 -15.35 -7.79
C ALA A 18 -6.32 -15.68 -6.79
N LEU A 19 -6.71 -14.74 -5.93
CA LEU A 19 -7.67 -14.95 -4.85
C LEU A 19 -9.10 -14.51 -5.21
N GLY A 20 -9.25 -13.63 -6.19
CA GLY A 20 -10.52 -12.97 -6.51
C GLY A 20 -10.87 -11.90 -5.47
N GLU A 21 -12.18 -11.66 -5.32
CA GLU A 21 -12.72 -10.79 -4.29
C GLU A 21 -12.50 -11.41 -2.89
N PRO A 22 -12.34 -10.59 -1.83
CA PRO A 22 -12.25 -11.08 -0.46
C PRO A 22 -13.52 -11.85 -0.06
N THR A 23 -13.36 -13.01 0.55
CA THR A 23 -14.45 -13.85 1.08
C THR A 23 -13.96 -14.48 2.38
N GLU A 24 -14.87 -14.94 3.25
CA GLU A 24 -14.51 -15.60 4.50
C GLU A 24 -13.50 -16.75 4.31
N SER A 25 -13.54 -17.42 3.15
CA SER A 25 -12.65 -18.55 2.84
C SER A 25 -11.21 -18.15 2.47
N ASN A 26 -11.00 -16.93 1.96
CA ASN A 26 -9.69 -16.45 1.52
C ASN A 26 -9.17 -15.24 2.34
N GLU A 27 -9.99 -14.69 3.25
CA GLU A 27 -9.76 -13.47 4.02
C GLU A 27 -8.35 -13.43 4.64
N LEU A 28 -7.97 -14.44 5.43
CA LEU A 28 -6.66 -14.46 6.08
C LEU A 28 -5.49 -14.39 5.09
N VAL A 29 -5.60 -15.07 3.94
CA VAL A 29 -4.56 -15.09 2.90
C VAL A 29 -4.53 -13.74 2.18
N TYR A 30 -5.70 -13.17 1.95
CA TYR A 30 -5.88 -11.88 1.31
C TYR A 30 -5.29 -10.75 2.16
N HIS A 31 -5.67 -10.65 3.44
CA HIS A 31 -5.12 -9.68 4.40
C HIS A 31 -3.61 -9.82 4.55
N SER A 32 -3.10 -11.06 4.69
CA SER A 32 -1.66 -11.31 4.76
C SER A 32 -0.93 -10.84 3.49
N GLY A 33 -1.55 -11.03 2.32
CA GLY A 33 -1.05 -10.54 1.03
C GLY A 33 -1.01 -9.02 0.96
N VAL A 34 -2.09 -8.34 1.33
CA VAL A 34 -2.19 -6.87 1.37
C VAL A 34 -1.14 -6.30 2.34
N ARG A 35 -1.03 -6.85 3.55
CA ARG A 35 -0.04 -6.41 4.54
C ARG A 35 1.39 -6.55 4.02
N LYS A 36 1.70 -7.63 3.28
CA LYS A 36 3.00 -7.80 2.65
C LYS A 36 3.29 -6.73 1.59
N ILE A 37 2.26 -6.30 0.85
CA ILE A 37 2.38 -5.23 -0.15
C ILE A 37 2.62 -3.88 0.54
N ILE A 38 1.91 -3.60 1.64
CA ILE A 38 2.12 -2.40 2.46
C ILE A 38 3.56 -2.34 2.99
N THR A 39 4.10 -3.44 3.55
CA THR A 39 5.50 -3.47 4.01
C THR A 39 6.49 -3.22 2.86
N GLN A 40 6.20 -3.66 1.64
CA GLN A 40 7.06 -3.34 0.49
C GLN A 40 6.99 -1.85 0.15
N LEU A 41 5.79 -1.26 0.13
CA LEU A 41 5.63 0.18 -0.05
C LEU A 41 6.41 0.98 1.01
N GLU A 42 6.37 0.58 2.29
CA GLU A 42 7.11 1.26 3.36
C GLU A 42 8.63 1.21 3.12
N ILE A 43 9.15 0.06 2.70
CA ILE A 43 10.59 -0.09 2.37
C ILE A 43 10.93 0.73 1.12
N TYR A 44 10.07 0.70 0.10
CA TYR A 44 10.23 1.49 -1.12
C TYR A 44 10.35 2.97 -0.78
N ASP A 45 9.43 3.47 0.05
CA ASP A 45 9.38 4.86 0.48
C ASP A 45 10.66 5.27 1.23
N GLN A 46 11.06 4.48 2.24
CA GLN A 46 12.28 4.76 3.01
C GLN A 46 13.54 4.78 2.14
N VAL A 47 13.65 3.87 1.17
CA VAL A 47 14.77 3.84 0.23
C VAL A 47 14.78 5.09 -0.64
N TRP A 48 13.61 5.56 -1.09
CA TRP A 48 13.51 6.79 -1.87
C TRP A 48 13.83 8.04 -1.05
N VAL A 49 13.34 8.12 0.19
CA VAL A 49 13.68 9.20 1.13
C VAL A 49 15.19 9.25 1.35
N ALA A 50 15.84 8.10 1.59
CA ALA A 50 17.28 8.03 1.81
C ALA A 50 18.11 8.43 0.57
N ARG A 51 17.59 8.21 -0.63
CA ARG A 51 18.27 8.55 -1.90
C ARG A 51 18.04 10.00 -2.33
N LYS A 52 16.84 10.54 -2.06
CA LYS A 52 16.37 11.82 -2.58
C LYS A 52 15.63 12.62 -1.51
N VAL A 53 16.37 13.00 -0.47
CA VAL A 53 15.84 13.80 0.65
C VAL A 53 15.18 15.10 0.18
N GLU A 54 15.70 15.73 -0.88
CA GLU A 54 15.16 16.99 -1.43
C GLU A 54 13.77 16.83 -2.09
N GLU A 55 13.41 15.62 -2.53
CA GLU A 55 12.10 15.30 -3.14
C GLU A 55 11.13 14.69 -2.12
N SER A 56 11.51 14.66 -0.83
CA SER A 56 10.69 14.12 0.25
C SER A 56 9.79 15.19 0.88
N VAL A 57 8.64 14.74 1.38
CA VAL A 57 7.61 15.51 2.06
C VAL A 57 7.66 15.16 3.53
N GLN A 58 7.85 16.16 4.37
CA GLN A 58 7.79 16.02 5.82
C GLN A 58 6.47 16.61 6.32
N LYS A 59 5.76 15.89 7.19
CA LYS A 59 4.56 16.42 7.86
C LYS A 59 4.95 17.66 8.67
N GLU A 60 4.12 18.70 8.64
CA GLU A 60 4.35 19.98 9.35
C GLU A 60 4.66 19.82 10.85
N ASN A 61 4.22 18.70 11.44
CA ASN A 61 4.40 18.40 12.87
C ASN A 61 5.77 17.77 13.21
N GLY A 62 6.73 17.74 12.26
CA GLY A 62 8.00 17.03 12.42
C GLY A 62 7.87 15.51 12.39
N GLY A 63 6.84 14.99 11.71
CA GLY A 63 6.51 13.58 11.62
C GLY A 63 7.45 12.77 10.72
N VAL A 64 7.02 11.55 10.39
CA VAL A 64 7.69 10.67 9.40
C VAL A 64 7.93 11.45 8.11
N ILE A 65 8.99 11.16 7.39
CA ILE A 65 9.29 11.75 6.08
C ILE A 65 8.90 10.71 5.04
N HIS A 66 8.10 11.10 4.06
CA HIS A 66 7.73 10.26 2.93
C HIS A 66 8.24 10.83 1.63
N SER A 67 8.64 9.98 0.71
CA SER A 67 8.94 10.37 -0.66
C SER A 67 7.63 10.68 -1.39
N ARG A 68 7.65 11.65 -2.33
CA ARG A 68 6.49 11.86 -3.22
C ARG A 68 6.07 10.57 -3.94
N LYS A 69 7.05 9.75 -4.32
CA LYS A 69 6.83 8.45 -4.95
C LYS A 69 6.12 7.45 -4.05
N GLY A 70 6.45 7.42 -2.76
CA GLY A 70 5.77 6.59 -1.76
C GLY A 70 4.32 7.03 -1.57
N ILE A 71 4.08 8.35 -1.45
CA ILE A 71 2.72 8.90 -1.32
C ILE A 71 1.88 8.60 -2.57
N GLU A 72 2.43 8.82 -3.78
CA GLU A 72 1.76 8.47 -5.04
C GLU A 72 1.37 6.99 -5.08
N LEU A 73 2.31 6.09 -4.78
CA LEU A 73 2.09 4.66 -4.81
C LEU A 73 1.09 4.20 -3.73
N ALA A 74 1.13 4.78 -2.53
CA ALA A 74 0.17 4.53 -1.47
C ALA A 74 -1.27 4.87 -1.94
N GLY A 75 -1.43 6.02 -2.60
CA GLY A 75 -2.71 6.43 -3.18
C GLY A 75 -3.20 5.46 -4.25
N GLU A 76 -2.32 4.99 -5.14
CA GLU A 76 -2.67 3.98 -6.14
C GLU A 76 -3.11 2.65 -5.52
N ILE A 77 -2.44 2.20 -4.46
CA ILE A 77 -2.79 0.97 -3.74
C ILE A 77 -4.17 1.11 -3.09
N ILE A 78 -4.43 2.23 -2.40
CA ILE A 78 -5.72 2.52 -1.74
C ILE A 78 -6.85 2.56 -2.78
N ASN A 79 -6.67 3.33 -3.85
CA ASN A 79 -7.68 3.45 -4.90
C ASN A 79 -8.02 2.08 -5.49
N TYR A 80 -7.01 1.25 -5.76
CA TYR A 80 -7.23 -0.08 -6.29
C TYR A 80 -7.92 -1.01 -5.27
N LEU A 81 -7.57 -0.91 -3.99
CA LEU A 81 -8.28 -1.62 -2.92
C LEU A 81 -9.77 -1.25 -2.94
N GLU A 82 -10.09 0.04 -2.85
CA GLU A 82 -11.47 0.54 -2.75
C GLU A 82 -12.30 0.26 -4.01
N GLU A 83 -11.72 0.32 -5.21
CA GLU A 83 -12.42 -0.07 -6.45
C GLU A 83 -12.87 -1.54 -6.44
N ASN A 84 -12.20 -2.38 -5.64
CA ASN A 84 -12.47 -3.80 -5.49
C ASN A 84 -13.09 -4.16 -4.12
N GLU A 85 -13.66 -3.19 -3.39
CA GLU A 85 -14.32 -3.35 -2.07
C GLU A 85 -15.54 -4.29 -2.09
N ARG A 86 -16.00 -4.76 -3.25
CA ARG A 86 -17.29 -5.43 -3.54
C ARG A 86 -17.79 -6.47 -2.52
N ALA A 87 -16.91 -7.05 -1.72
CA ALA A 87 -17.25 -7.81 -0.51
C ALA A 87 -16.87 -7.04 0.76
N ALA A 88 -17.72 -6.11 1.18
CA ALA A 88 -17.47 -5.20 2.30
C ALA A 88 -17.11 -5.92 3.61
N GLU A 89 -17.70 -7.08 3.92
CA GLU A 89 -17.46 -7.75 5.21
C GLU A 89 -16.05 -8.35 5.34
N CYS A 90 -15.39 -8.70 4.24
CA CYS A 90 -14.04 -9.27 4.24
C CYS A 90 -12.99 -8.29 3.70
N PHE A 91 -13.36 -7.02 3.53
CA PHE A 91 -12.47 -6.00 3.03
C PHE A 91 -11.48 -5.57 4.13
N PRO A 92 -10.19 -5.36 3.80
CA PRO A 92 -9.17 -4.98 4.77
C PRO A 92 -9.24 -3.49 5.15
N TYR A 93 -10.32 -3.06 5.80
CA TYR A 93 -10.50 -1.67 6.22
C TYR A 93 -9.37 -1.21 7.15
N ASP A 94 -9.00 -2.03 8.12
CA ASP A 94 -7.95 -1.69 9.09
C ASP A 94 -6.62 -1.42 8.37
N GLU A 95 -6.21 -2.27 7.42
CA GLU A 95 -4.98 -2.06 6.66
C GLU A 95 -5.04 -0.83 5.74
N VAL A 96 -6.22 -0.53 5.16
CA VAL A 96 -6.42 0.66 4.31
C VAL A 96 -6.38 1.93 5.14
N GLU A 97 -7.02 1.95 6.31
CA GLU A 97 -7.01 3.08 7.23
C GLU A 97 -5.61 3.32 7.80
N GLU A 98 -4.92 2.27 8.26
CA GLU A 98 -3.52 2.37 8.73
C GLU A 98 -2.62 2.95 7.63
N LEU A 99 -2.81 2.52 6.38
CA LEU A 99 -2.02 3.01 5.25
C LEU A 99 -2.32 4.50 4.94
N ARG A 100 -3.60 4.91 4.98
CA ARG A 100 -4.00 6.32 4.82
C ARG A 100 -3.39 7.21 5.89
N ASP A 101 -3.49 6.79 7.15
CA ASP A 101 -2.93 7.52 8.28
C ASP A 101 -1.41 7.62 8.21
N ALA A 102 -0.74 6.55 7.78
CA ALA A 102 0.71 6.53 7.61
C ALA A 102 1.16 7.55 6.55
N PHE A 103 0.55 7.54 5.36
CA PHE A 103 0.97 8.36 4.22
C PHE A 103 0.24 9.71 4.09
N TRP A 104 -0.67 10.02 5.02
CA TRP A 104 -1.47 11.24 5.08
C TRP A 104 -2.36 11.45 3.86
N LEU A 105 -3.08 10.39 3.48
CA LEU A 105 -3.98 10.33 2.33
C LEU A 105 -5.46 10.38 2.74
#